data_AF-A0A6J7G2X3-F1
#
_entry.id   AF-A0A6J7G2X3-F1
#
_cell.length_a   1.000
_cell.length_b   1.000
_cell.length_c   1.000
_cell.angle_alpha   90.00
_cell.angle_beta   90.00
_cell.angle_gamma   90.00
#
_symmetry.space_group_name_H-M   'P 1'
#
loop_
_entity.id
_entity.type
_entity.pdbx_description
1 polymer ?
#
loop_
_entity_poly.entity_id
_entity_poly.type
_entity_poly.pdbx_seq_one_letter_code
_entity_poly.pdbx_strand_id
1 'polypeptide(L)'
;MGAPRKGAERWRGPPCGEPAVLQPTDAASRARTHGLTRTPVVPRSRRFRGDDDAAHDRAGVPSHERPAVAAGASRVHGLRPDGCGRGGGAGVLSPSTGGRPDDGATPEDDGPGTPGGDPAESPSDRMRQRADRARAKGRERRDQVRERTRERTEQVRERTDQVRDRAMERTEQVRERTRELTEPARMTVYRLFGIDRSGPPPIETLAGQPLRVWTIPNAVGLLRLALIPVFLVLALSSDDGTRLLPALLFALIAASDYLDGFLARLTGQYSRFGTLLDPITDRALVVAGGIVCWHFDLLPREALAVLVLRELYTTDAARRALKKDVRLGVNWWGRLAVWPLMAGLFAALVGVGWPAKVAVVVGVGMAIMATLKYERDGRRQLRERAAAAQAADGPATGADTGA
;
A
#
# COMPACT_ATOMS: atom_id res chain seq x y z
N MET A 1 36.37 48.03 46.83
CA MET A 1 36.35 47.43 45.47
C MET A 1 35.07 46.62 45.34
N GLY A 2 34.05 47.18 44.69
CA GLY A 2 32.71 46.62 44.59
C GLY A 2 32.47 45.89 43.27
N ALA A 3 31.63 44.86 43.32
CA ALA A 3 31.24 43.99 42.21
C ALA A 3 30.63 44.72 41.00
N PRO A 4 30.72 44.13 39.79
CA PRO A 4 29.79 44.46 38.71
C PRO A 4 28.75 43.35 38.49
N ARG A 5 27.52 43.81 38.25
CA ARG A 5 26.26 43.10 38.11
C ARG A 5 26.17 42.37 36.75
N LYS A 6 25.54 41.19 36.76
CA LYS A 6 25.09 40.46 35.57
C LYS A 6 23.98 41.25 34.86
N GLY A 7 24.23 41.63 33.60
CA GLY A 7 23.24 42.17 32.67
C GLY A 7 22.41 41.06 32.03
N ALA A 8 21.10 41.30 31.94
CA ALA A 8 20.11 40.41 31.37
C ALA A 8 20.12 40.47 29.84
N GLU A 9 20.35 39.34 29.17
CA GLU A 9 20.08 39.19 27.75
C GLU A 9 18.71 38.54 27.53
N ARG A 10 17.78 39.40 27.10
CA ARG A 10 16.42 39.14 26.69
C ARG A 10 16.43 38.36 25.37
N TRP A 11 16.11 37.06 25.43
CA TRP A 11 15.84 36.22 24.26
C TRP A 11 14.72 36.84 23.41
N ARG A 12 15.01 37.13 22.14
CA ARG A 12 14.00 37.44 21.11
C ARG A 12 13.59 36.12 20.45
N GLY A 13 12.32 35.76 20.57
CA GLY A 13 11.74 34.63 19.83
C GLY A 13 11.64 34.93 18.32
N PRO A 14 11.52 33.88 17.48
CA PRO A 14 11.31 34.05 16.05
C PRO A 14 9.89 34.58 15.75
N PRO A 15 9.71 35.35 14.65
CA PRO A 15 8.40 35.89 14.28
C PRO A 15 7.43 34.78 13.85
N CYS A 16 6.21 34.85 14.38
CA CYS A 16 5.08 34.04 13.96
C CYS A 16 4.70 34.35 12.51
N GLY A 17 4.78 33.35 11.63
CA GLY A 17 4.09 33.34 10.34
C GLY A 17 2.76 32.59 10.48
N GLU A 18 1.65 33.27 10.21
CA GLU A 18 0.30 32.71 10.16
C GLU A 18 0.16 31.68 9.02
N PRO A 19 -0.61 30.59 9.20
CA PRO A 19 -1.08 29.77 8.10
C PRO A 19 -2.27 30.44 7.38
N ALA A 20 -2.14 30.56 6.06
CA ALA A 20 -3.18 31.05 5.16
C ALA A 20 -4.47 30.23 5.28
N VAL A 21 -5.54 30.88 5.73
CA VAL A 21 -6.92 30.38 5.69
C VAL A 21 -7.53 30.74 4.34
N LEU A 22 -7.83 29.73 3.53
CA LEU A 22 -8.69 29.87 2.34
C LEU A 22 -10.12 30.17 2.80
N GLN A 23 -10.57 31.41 2.61
CA GLN A 23 -11.99 31.77 2.64
C GLN A 23 -12.60 31.64 1.24
N PRO A 24 -13.76 30.97 1.07
CA PRO A 24 -14.62 31.20 -0.08
C PRO A 24 -15.52 32.41 0.16
N THR A 25 -15.53 33.32 -0.80
CA THR A 25 -16.32 34.56 -0.85
C THR A 25 -17.82 34.32 -0.98
N ASP A 26 -18.56 35.23 -0.36
CA ASP A 26 -20.01 35.38 -0.31
C ASP A 26 -20.72 35.44 -1.68
N ALA A 27 -21.93 34.86 -1.72
CA ALA A 27 -23.04 35.42 -2.50
C ALA A 27 -24.35 35.26 -1.70
N ALA A 28 -24.83 36.39 -1.18
CA ALA A 28 -26.05 36.53 -0.40
C ALA A 28 -27.31 36.49 -1.29
N SER A 29 -28.39 35.86 -0.81
CA SER A 29 -29.74 36.35 -1.06
C SER A 29 -30.70 35.99 0.07
N ARG A 30 -31.34 37.03 0.59
CA ARG A 30 -32.28 37.12 1.71
C ARG A 30 -33.54 36.26 1.51
N ALA A 31 -34.07 35.67 2.59
CA ALA A 31 -35.50 35.82 2.97
C ALA A 31 -35.81 35.20 4.36
N ARG A 32 -36.26 36.08 5.26
CA ARG A 32 -37.08 35.85 6.48
C ARG A 32 -38.08 34.68 6.35
N THR A 33 -38.23 33.84 7.39
CA THR A 33 -39.31 33.86 8.43
C THR A 33 -39.40 32.54 9.23
N HIS A 34 -39.73 32.67 10.52
CA HIS A 34 -40.45 31.76 11.45
C HIS A 34 -40.15 30.25 11.54
N GLY A 35 -39.81 29.83 12.78
CA GLY A 35 -40.74 28.99 13.57
C GLY A 35 -40.58 27.46 13.55
N LEU A 36 -40.39 26.92 14.75
CA LEU A 36 -40.94 25.66 15.27
C LEU A 36 -40.44 24.30 14.72
N THR A 37 -39.85 23.54 15.64
CA THR A 37 -40.06 22.10 15.90
C THR A 37 -40.64 21.24 14.77
N ARG A 38 -39.90 20.23 14.31
CA ARG A 38 -40.28 18.80 14.40
C ARG A 38 -39.29 17.88 13.68
N THR A 39 -39.14 16.71 14.28
CA THR A 39 -38.51 15.47 13.82
C THR A 39 -38.94 15.06 12.41
N PRO A 40 -38.06 14.41 11.61
CA PRO A 40 -38.47 13.81 10.36
C PRO A 40 -39.06 12.41 10.57
N VAL A 41 -40.28 12.29 10.07
CA VAL A 41 -41.12 11.12 9.91
C VAL A 41 -40.54 10.18 8.83
N VAL A 42 -40.45 8.89 9.15
CA VAL A 42 -40.22 7.79 8.20
C VAL A 42 -41.56 7.45 7.53
N PRO A 43 -41.66 7.35 6.19
CA PRO A 43 -42.91 6.97 5.54
C PRO A 43 -43.11 5.45 5.58
N ARG A 44 -44.28 5.04 6.10
CA ARG A 44 -44.87 3.70 5.97
C ARG A 44 -45.45 3.52 4.56
N SER A 45 -45.28 2.33 3.98
CA SER A 45 -46.35 1.35 3.74
C SER A 45 -46.11 0.47 2.50
N ARG A 46 -46.20 -0.85 2.67
CA ARG A 46 -47.31 -1.64 2.13
C ARG A 46 -47.35 -3.01 2.80
N ARG A 47 -48.58 -3.39 3.18
CA ARG A 47 -48.99 -4.66 3.78
C ARG A 47 -48.95 -5.77 2.73
N PHE A 48 -48.64 -6.99 3.16
CA PHE A 48 -49.42 -8.16 2.79
C PHE A 48 -49.60 -9.06 4.03
N ARG A 49 -50.80 -9.64 4.11
CA ARG A 49 -51.43 -10.32 5.24
C ARG A 49 -51.38 -11.84 4.97
N GLY A 50 -51.26 -12.66 6.02
CA GLY A 50 -51.46 -14.12 5.94
C GLY A 50 -50.88 -14.86 7.15
N ASP A 51 -51.63 -14.81 8.24
CA ASP A 51 -52.08 -15.89 9.15
C ASP A 51 -51.21 -17.10 9.54
N ASP A 52 -51.39 -17.43 10.82
CA ASP A 52 -51.37 -18.74 11.52
C ASP A 52 -50.08 -19.33 12.14
N ASP A 53 -50.17 -19.40 13.48
CA ASP A 53 -49.92 -20.52 14.39
C ASP A 53 -48.52 -21.07 14.73
N ALA A 54 -48.24 -20.93 16.04
CA ALA A 54 -47.85 -21.97 17.00
C ALA A 54 -46.49 -22.71 16.91
N ALA A 55 -45.75 -22.57 18.01
CA ALA A 55 -45.05 -23.61 18.78
C ALA A 55 -44.17 -24.65 18.06
N HIS A 56 -42.86 -24.64 18.33
CA HIS A 56 -42.24 -25.57 19.29
C HIS A 56 -40.71 -25.44 19.38
N ASP A 57 -40.22 -25.66 20.59
CA ASP A 57 -38.88 -26.09 20.97
C ASP A 57 -38.38 -27.29 20.15
N ARG A 58 -37.10 -27.29 19.73
CA ARG A 58 -36.08 -28.27 20.15
C ARG A 58 -34.77 -28.16 19.36
N ALA A 59 -33.70 -28.45 20.09
CA ALA A 59 -32.32 -28.61 19.66
C ALA A 59 -32.09 -29.74 18.63
N GLY A 60 -30.99 -29.66 17.87
CA GLY A 60 -30.46 -30.81 17.12
C GLY A 60 -29.48 -30.45 15.99
N VAL A 61 -28.18 -30.50 16.29
CA VAL A 61 -27.05 -30.75 15.37
C VAL A 61 -26.88 -32.30 15.32
N PRO A 62 -26.35 -33.04 14.30
CA PRO A 62 -25.34 -32.69 13.27
C PRO A 62 -25.47 -33.32 11.84
N SER A 63 -24.51 -32.93 10.99
CA SER A 63 -23.68 -33.77 10.08
C SER A 63 -24.14 -34.23 8.69
N HIS A 64 -23.16 -34.05 7.77
CA HIS A 64 -22.87 -34.72 6.49
C HIS A 64 -23.79 -34.49 5.28
N GLU A 65 -23.26 -33.79 4.27
CA GLU A 65 -22.93 -34.35 2.95
C GLU A 65 -22.29 -33.29 2.03
N ARG A 66 -21.22 -33.69 1.33
CA ARG A 66 -20.68 -33.08 0.09
C ARG A 66 -20.90 -34.13 -1.02
N PRO A 67 -20.72 -33.84 -2.32
CA PRO A 67 -20.82 -32.58 -3.07
C PRO A 67 -21.73 -32.72 -4.31
N ALA A 68 -22.15 -31.61 -4.93
CA ALA A 68 -22.66 -31.66 -6.30
C ALA A 68 -22.23 -30.43 -7.11
N VAL A 69 -21.58 -30.74 -8.22
CA VAL A 69 -21.16 -29.86 -9.31
C VAL A 69 -22.39 -29.30 -10.02
N ALA A 70 -22.45 -28.00 -10.25
CA ALA A 70 -23.29 -27.43 -11.31
C ALA A 70 -22.77 -26.07 -11.77
N ALA A 71 -22.31 -26.04 -13.02
CA ALA A 71 -22.12 -24.84 -13.81
C ALA A 71 -23.47 -24.14 -14.04
N GLY A 72 -23.49 -22.81 -13.96
CA GLY A 72 -24.69 -22.02 -14.20
C GLY A 72 -24.32 -20.59 -14.58
N ALA A 73 -24.10 -20.37 -15.88
CA ALA A 73 -23.98 -19.05 -16.47
C ALA A 73 -25.38 -18.41 -16.55
N SER A 74 -25.63 -17.36 -15.76
CA SER A 74 -26.84 -16.56 -15.87
C SER A 74 -26.69 -15.47 -16.93
N ARG A 75 -27.41 -15.69 -18.03
CA ARG A 75 -27.87 -14.66 -18.98
C ARG A 75 -28.79 -13.67 -18.25
N VAL A 76 -28.68 -12.39 -18.61
CA VAL A 76 -29.74 -11.40 -18.41
C VAL A 76 -30.06 -10.75 -19.76
N HIS A 77 -31.23 -11.08 -20.29
CA HIS A 77 -32.03 -10.25 -21.21
C HIS A 77 -32.35 -8.93 -20.49
N GLY A 78 -32.40 -7.74 -21.08
CA GLY A 78 -32.57 -7.33 -22.46
C GLY A 78 -33.52 -6.13 -22.45
N LEU A 79 -33.20 -5.04 -23.15
CA LEU A 79 -34.20 -4.03 -23.53
C LEU A 79 -33.88 -3.50 -24.94
N ARG A 80 -34.74 -3.89 -25.88
CA ARG A 80 -35.01 -3.19 -27.15
C ARG A 80 -35.86 -1.93 -26.86
N PRO A 81 -35.89 -0.94 -27.77
CA PRO A 81 -36.91 -0.96 -28.83
C PRO A 81 -36.34 -0.75 -30.24
N ASP A 82 -36.97 -1.43 -31.20
CA ASP A 82 -37.51 -0.94 -32.48
C ASP A 82 -36.64 0.07 -33.28
N GLY A 83 -36.16 -0.18 -34.49
CA GLY A 83 -36.80 -0.90 -35.59
C GLY A 83 -37.28 0.09 -36.65
N CYS A 84 -36.46 0.36 -37.66
CA CYS A 84 -36.93 0.60 -39.04
C CYS A 84 -35.74 0.45 -40.00
N GLY A 85 -35.81 -0.57 -40.86
CA GLY A 85 -34.74 -0.99 -41.74
C GLY A 85 -34.94 -0.62 -43.21
N ARG A 86 -33.91 -0.96 -43.99
CA ARG A 86 -33.81 -1.30 -45.42
C ARG A 86 -32.36 -0.98 -45.83
N GLY A 87 -31.57 -1.83 -46.47
CA GLY A 87 -31.77 -3.16 -47.03
C GLY A 87 -30.56 -3.50 -47.92
N GLY A 88 -30.26 -4.78 -48.09
CA GLY A 88 -29.32 -5.35 -49.06
C GLY A 88 -27.85 -5.38 -48.58
N GLY A 89 -27.16 -6.50 -48.42
CA GLY A 89 -27.37 -7.85 -48.97
C GLY A 89 -26.20 -8.19 -49.90
N ALA A 90 -25.50 -9.28 -49.58
CA ALA A 90 -24.36 -9.90 -50.28
C ALA A 90 -23.00 -9.20 -50.03
N GLY A 91 -21.93 -9.87 -49.63
CA GLY A 91 -21.63 -11.30 -49.70
C GLY A 91 -20.16 -11.39 -50.09
N VAL A 92 -19.30 -11.57 -49.09
CA VAL A 92 -17.86 -11.77 -49.30
C VAL A 92 -17.65 -13.21 -49.76
N LEU A 93 -17.16 -13.38 -50.98
CA LEU A 93 -16.52 -14.60 -51.46
C LEU A 93 -15.24 -14.20 -52.21
N SER A 94 -14.15 -14.88 -51.87
CA SER A 94 -12.86 -14.89 -52.58
C SER A 94 -13.01 -15.26 -54.06
N PRO A 95 -12.05 -14.90 -54.93
CA PRO A 95 -11.10 -15.91 -55.47
C PRO A 95 -9.67 -15.35 -55.61
N SER A 96 -8.59 -16.09 -55.33
CA SER A 96 -7.94 -17.19 -56.09
C SER A 96 -7.36 -16.81 -57.46
N THR A 97 -6.07 -17.12 -57.57
CA THR A 97 -5.09 -17.14 -58.67
C THR A 97 -5.49 -17.87 -59.97
N GLY A 98 -4.85 -17.44 -61.09
CA GLY A 98 -4.70 -18.15 -62.38
C GLY A 98 -4.47 -17.12 -63.50
N GLY A 99 -3.31 -17.03 -64.17
CA GLY A 99 -2.85 -17.88 -65.30
C GLY A 99 -3.73 -17.62 -66.54
N ARG A 100 -3.29 -17.26 -67.75
CA ARG A 100 -2.10 -17.61 -68.55
C ARG A 100 -2.17 -16.75 -69.89
N PRO A 101 -1.56 -17.07 -71.05
CA PRO A 101 -0.57 -16.19 -71.73
C PRO A 101 -0.85 -15.86 -73.22
N ASP A 102 0.16 -15.25 -73.84
CA ASP A 102 0.62 -15.39 -75.24
C ASP A 102 0.01 -14.59 -76.42
N ASP A 103 0.94 -14.30 -77.34
CA ASP A 103 0.85 -13.90 -78.76
C ASP A 103 0.59 -12.39 -79.02
N GLY A 104 1.46 -11.61 -79.66
CA GLY A 104 2.43 -11.91 -80.71
C GLY A 104 2.07 -11.05 -81.93
N ALA A 105 2.96 -10.16 -82.37
CA ALA A 105 3.10 -9.74 -83.77
C ALA A 105 4.18 -8.67 -83.94
N THR A 106 5.02 -8.96 -84.93
CA THR A 106 6.17 -8.27 -85.52
C THR A 106 5.79 -7.03 -86.36
N PRO A 107 6.79 -6.27 -86.88
CA PRO A 107 6.62 -4.91 -87.37
C PRO A 107 6.31 -4.86 -88.88
N GLU A 108 5.57 -3.83 -89.30
CA GLU A 108 5.56 -3.40 -90.71
C GLU A 108 6.13 -1.99 -90.80
N ASP A 109 7.21 -1.91 -91.57
CA ASP A 109 8.03 -0.76 -91.92
C ASP A 109 7.80 -0.56 -93.43
N ASP A 110 7.00 0.43 -93.79
CA ASP A 110 6.86 0.93 -95.17
C ASP A 110 7.62 2.26 -95.28
N GLY A 111 8.61 2.29 -96.17
CA GLY A 111 9.40 3.48 -96.49
C GLY A 111 8.67 4.53 -97.36
N PRO A 112 9.40 5.48 -97.96
CA PRO A 112 9.54 6.84 -97.44
C PRO A 112 8.68 7.87 -98.19
N GLY A 113 8.10 8.83 -97.45
CA GLY A 113 7.31 9.95 -97.98
C GLY A 113 7.80 11.30 -97.47
N THR A 114 8.33 12.10 -98.39
CA THR A 114 8.82 13.49 -98.31
C THR A 114 7.85 14.52 -97.70
N PRO A 115 8.36 15.70 -97.28
CA PRO A 115 7.68 16.61 -96.35
C PRO A 115 6.55 17.40 -97.03
N GLY A 116 5.32 17.17 -96.60
CA GLY A 116 4.14 17.96 -96.99
C GLY A 116 3.70 18.82 -95.81
N GLY A 117 3.77 20.13 -95.98
CA GLY A 117 3.57 21.13 -94.94
C GLY A 117 2.27 21.01 -94.15
N ASP A 118 2.36 21.50 -92.91
CA ASP A 118 1.26 21.71 -91.99
C ASP A 118 0.00 22.23 -92.73
N PRO A 119 -1.14 21.53 -92.69
CA PRO A 119 -2.40 22.19 -93.01
C PRO A 119 -2.60 23.23 -91.92
N ALA A 120 -2.59 24.51 -92.32
CA ALA A 120 -2.84 25.63 -91.43
C ALA A 120 -4.09 25.32 -90.58
N GLU A 121 -3.87 25.02 -89.29
CA GLU A 121 -4.95 24.68 -88.34
C GLU A 121 -6.03 25.77 -88.43
N SER A 122 -7.24 25.36 -88.80
CA SER A 122 -8.40 26.23 -88.84
C SER A 122 -8.58 26.86 -87.45
N PRO A 123 -8.95 28.16 -87.36
CA PRO A 123 -9.17 28.84 -86.08
C PRO A 123 -10.09 28.08 -85.12
N SER A 124 -11.02 27.28 -85.65
CA SER A 124 -11.94 26.40 -84.89
C SER A 124 -11.23 25.27 -84.13
N ASP A 125 -10.17 24.70 -84.70
CA ASP A 125 -9.47 23.53 -84.14
C ASP A 125 -8.50 23.96 -83.02
N ARG A 126 -7.87 25.13 -83.18
CA ARG A 126 -7.12 25.78 -82.08
C ARG A 126 -8.01 26.13 -80.89
N MET A 127 -9.25 26.52 -81.15
CA MET A 127 -10.23 26.85 -80.10
C MET A 127 -10.71 25.60 -79.36
N ARG A 128 -10.94 24.48 -80.07
CA ARG A 128 -11.25 23.17 -79.47
C ARG A 128 -10.08 22.63 -78.65
N GLN A 129 -8.86 22.63 -79.19
CA GLN A 129 -7.66 22.23 -78.42
C GLN A 129 -7.46 23.06 -77.16
N ARG A 130 -7.69 24.38 -77.21
CA ARG A 130 -7.63 25.25 -76.01
C ARG A 130 -8.71 24.88 -74.99
N ALA A 131 -9.93 24.61 -75.43
CA ALA A 131 -11.03 24.20 -74.56
C ALA A 131 -10.76 22.83 -73.90
N ASP A 132 -10.21 21.87 -74.64
CA ASP A 132 -9.87 20.54 -74.12
C ASP A 132 -8.69 20.60 -73.14
N ARG A 133 -7.66 21.39 -73.43
CA ARG A 133 -6.56 21.66 -72.48
C ARG A 133 -7.06 22.34 -71.21
N ALA A 134 -8.02 23.26 -71.30
CA ALA A 134 -8.63 23.89 -70.13
C ALA A 134 -9.47 22.89 -69.31
N ARG A 135 -10.22 22.00 -69.96
CA ARG A 135 -10.99 20.93 -69.30
C ARG A 135 -10.07 19.89 -68.65
N ALA A 136 -8.96 19.53 -69.28
CA ALA A 136 -7.94 18.63 -68.73
C ALA A 136 -7.29 19.23 -67.47
N LYS A 137 -6.82 20.49 -67.53
CA LYS A 137 -6.33 21.21 -66.35
C LYS A 137 -7.36 21.32 -65.23
N GLY A 138 -8.64 21.47 -65.58
CA GLY A 138 -9.75 21.51 -64.62
C GLY A 138 -10.11 20.16 -63.98
N ARG A 139 -9.79 19.03 -64.64
CA ARG A 139 -9.89 17.68 -64.05
C ARG A 139 -8.72 17.42 -63.12
N GLU A 140 -7.50 17.70 -63.58
CA GLU A 140 -6.27 17.53 -62.82
C GLU A 140 -6.26 18.33 -61.50
N ARG A 141 -6.73 19.59 -61.53
CA ARG A 141 -6.91 20.39 -60.30
C ARG A 141 -7.94 19.79 -59.34
N ARG A 142 -9.01 19.18 -59.85
CA ARG A 142 -10.03 18.53 -59.01
C ARG A 142 -9.49 17.26 -58.37
N ASP A 143 -8.72 16.48 -59.12
CA ASP A 143 -8.09 15.26 -58.62
C ASP A 143 -7.05 15.59 -57.54
N GLN A 144 -6.21 16.62 -57.75
CA GLN A 144 -5.29 17.11 -56.72
C GLN A 144 -6.00 17.59 -55.45
N VAL A 145 -7.13 18.30 -55.57
CA VAL A 145 -7.90 18.74 -54.40
C VAL A 145 -8.52 17.54 -53.67
N ARG A 146 -9.03 16.55 -54.42
CA ARG A 146 -9.63 15.33 -53.84
C ARG A 146 -8.60 14.48 -53.11
N GLU A 147 -7.40 14.34 -53.68
CA GLU A 147 -6.29 13.60 -53.09
C GLU A 147 -5.80 14.27 -51.81
N ARG A 148 -5.53 15.58 -51.83
CA ARG A 148 -5.18 16.35 -50.61
C ARG A 148 -6.27 16.27 -49.53
N THR A 149 -7.54 16.25 -49.93
CA THR A 149 -8.65 16.11 -48.96
C THR A 149 -8.65 14.73 -48.34
N ARG A 150 -8.40 13.67 -49.13
CA ARG A 150 -8.29 12.30 -48.65
C ARG A 150 -7.12 12.11 -47.69
N GLU A 151 -5.93 12.57 -48.06
CA GLU A 151 -4.73 12.54 -47.21
C GLU A 151 -4.97 13.25 -45.87
N ARG A 152 -5.59 14.43 -45.90
CA ARG A 152 -5.90 15.18 -44.69
C ARG A 152 -6.92 14.46 -43.80
N THR A 153 -7.86 13.74 -44.40
CA THR A 153 -8.86 12.95 -43.67
C THR A 153 -8.23 11.70 -43.04
N GLU A 154 -7.35 11.00 -43.76
CA GLU A 154 -6.58 9.86 -43.26
C GLU A 154 -5.65 10.29 -42.11
N GLN A 155 -4.95 11.42 -42.26
CA GLN A 155 -4.06 11.95 -41.24
C GLN A 155 -4.80 12.39 -39.96
N VAL A 156 -6.01 12.93 -40.08
CA VAL A 156 -6.87 13.24 -38.92
C VAL A 156 -7.36 11.96 -38.24
N ARG A 157 -7.73 10.94 -39.02
CA ARG A 157 -8.16 9.64 -38.49
C ARG A 157 -7.04 8.96 -37.70
N GLU A 158 -5.83 8.89 -38.26
CA GLU A 158 -4.66 8.33 -37.59
C GLU A 158 -4.36 9.05 -36.26
N ARG A 159 -4.38 10.39 -36.24
CA ARG A 159 -4.18 11.15 -35.00
C ARG A 159 -5.25 10.85 -33.96
N THR A 160 -6.50 10.68 -34.39
CA THR A 160 -7.62 10.39 -33.49
C THR A 160 -7.49 8.98 -32.90
N ASP A 161 -7.13 7.99 -33.72
CA ASP A 161 -6.85 6.63 -33.29
C ASP A 161 -5.67 6.61 -32.29
N GLN A 162 -4.59 7.36 -32.58
CA GLN A 162 -3.43 7.46 -31.67
C GLN A 162 -3.77 8.04 -30.29
N VAL A 163 -4.66 9.04 -30.24
CA VAL A 163 -5.10 9.65 -28.97
C VAL A 163 -5.99 8.69 -28.19
N ARG A 164 -6.90 7.97 -28.87
CA ARG A 164 -7.76 6.96 -28.25
C ARG A 164 -6.94 5.81 -27.65
N ASP A 165 -5.94 5.32 -28.39
CA ASP A 165 -5.14 4.18 -27.96
C ASP A 165 -4.30 4.55 -26.72
N ARG A 166 -3.70 5.76 -26.69
CA ARG A 166 -3.02 6.28 -25.49
C ARG A 166 -3.95 6.47 -24.29
N ALA A 167 -5.21 6.85 -24.53
CA ALA A 167 -6.21 6.98 -23.48
C ALA A 167 -6.60 5.60 -22.91
N MET A 168 -6.78 4.59 -23.77
CA MET A 168 -7.03 3.21 -23.36
C MET A 168 -5.87 2.65 -22.53
N GLU A 169 -4.62 2.78 -23.01
CA GLU A 169 -3.43 2.31 -22.28
C GLU A 169 -3.33 2.93 -20.87
N ARG A 170 -3.57 4.24 -20.74
CA ARG A 170 -3.58 4.90 -19.42
C ARG A 170 -4.69 4.35 -18.53
N THR A 171 -5.86 4.08 -19.10
CA THR A 171 -7.01 3.56 -18.36
C THR A 171 -6.74 2.13 -17.88
N GLU A 172 -6.12 1.30 -18.71
CA GLU A 172 -5.66 -0.04 -18.34
C GLU A 172 -4.58 0.01 -17.28
N GLN A 173 -3.56 0.87 -17.41
CA GLN A 173 -2.52 1.04 -16.39
C GLN A 173 -3.09 1.47 -15.04
N VAL A 174 -4.05 2.39 -15.03
CA VAL A 174 -4.74 2.81 -13.80
C VAL A 174 -5.54 1.65 -13.22
N ARG A 175 -6.24 0.89 -14.07
CA ARG A 175 -7.02 -0.28 -13.65
C ARG A 175 -6.13 -1.38 -13.08
N GLU A 176 -4.97 -1.65 -13.67
CA GLU A 176 -3.98 -2.62 -13.17
C GLU A 176 -3.39 -2.17 -11.83
N ARG A 177 -2.93 -0.92 -11.71
CA ARG A 177 -2.48 -0.37 -10.42
C ARG A 177 -3.57 -0.41 -9.36
N THR A 178 -4.81 -0.09 -9.73
CA THR A 178 -5.95 -0.15 -8.81
C THR A 178 -6.21 -1.59 -8.40
N ARG A 179 -6.12 -2.56 -9.32
CA ARG A 179 -6.28 -3.99 -9.03
C ARG A 179 -5.18 -4.50 -8.11
N GLU A 180 -3.93 -4.10 -8.32
CA GLU A 180 -2.79 -4.43 -7.47
C GLU A 180 -2.93 -3.86 -6.04
N LEU A 181 -3.53 -2.66 -5.92
CA LEU A 181 -3.86 -2.04 -4.63
C LEU A 181 -5.11 -2.65 -3.95
N THR A 182 -6.02 -3.23 -4.73
CA THR A 182 -7.33 -3.71 -4.25
C THR A 182 -7.36 -5.23 -4.04
N GLU A 183 -6.41 -6.00 -4.59
CA GLU A 183 -6.29 -7.41 -4.24
C GLU A 183 -5.99 -7.53 -2.74
N PRO A 184 -6.93 -8.07 -1.94
CA PRO A 184 -6.69 -8.22 -0.52
C PRO A 184 -5.54 -9.21 -0.41
N ALA A 185 -4.38 -8.74 0.05
CA ALA A 185 -3.21 -9.55 0.27
C ALA A 185 -3.64 -10.79 1.08
N ARG A 186 -3.81 -11.93 0.41
CA ARG A 186 -4.15 -13.20 1.08
C ARG A 186 -3.05 -13.40 2.09
N MET A 187 -3.39 -13.33 3.37
CA MET A 187 -2.45 -13.47 4.47
C MET A 187 -1.80 -14.85 4.34
N THR A 188 -0.57 -14.90 3.83
CA THR A 188 0.21 -16.14 3.78
C THR A 188 0.37 -16.67 5.20
N VAL A 189 0.45 -17.99 5.37
CA VAL A 189 0.65 -18.64 6.68
C VAL A 189 1.82 -17.99 7.44
N TYR A 190 2.94 -17.71 6.78
CA TYR A 190 4.09 -17.01 7.37
C TYR A 190 3.77 -15.62 7.95
N ARG A 191 2.82 -14.90 7.33
CA ARG A 191 2.35 -13.59 7.79
C ARG A 191 1.43 -13.74 9.00
N LEU A 192 0.56 -14.74 9.00
CA LEU A 192 -0.31 -15.07 10.15
C LEU A 192 0.52 -15.45 11.40
N PHE A 193 1.56 -16.27 11.23
CA PHE A 193 2.48 -16.63 12.30
C PHE A 193 3.48 -15.51 12.65
N GLY A 194 3.41 -14.35 11.98
CA GLY A 194 4.27 -13.20 12.23
C GLY A 194 5.76 -13.46 11.97
N ILE A 195 6.08 -14.50 11.20
CA ILE A 195 7.43 -14.78 10.70
C ILE A 195 7.78 -13.70 9.67
N ASP A 196 6.83 -13.42 8.78
CA ASP A 196 6.92 -12.33 7.81
C ASP A 196 6.14 -11.10 8.29
N ARG A 197 6.86 -10.00 8.55
CA ARG A 197 6.29 -8.68 8.88
C ARG A 197 6.54 -7.66 7.76
N SER A 198 6.86 -8.14 6.55
CA SER A 198 7.09 -7.29 5.39
C SER A 198 5.75 -6.67 4.98
N GLY A 199 5.59 -5.39 5.29
CA GLY A 199 4.39 -4.62 4.98
C GLY A 199 4.33 -3.31 5.75
N PRO A 200 3.60 -2.31 5.23
CA PRO A 200 3.30 -1.11 6.01
C PRO A 200 2.53 -1.50 7.28
N PRO A 201 2.82 -0.86 8.43
CA PRO A 201 2.07 -1.10 9.65
C PRO A 201 0.58 -0.78 9.45
N PRO A 202 -0.35 -1.50 10.11
CA PRO A 202 -1.77 -1.21 10.02
C PRO A 202 -2.07 0.24 10.40
N ILE A 203 -3.00 0.87 9.68
CA ILE A 203 -3.30 2.31 9.84
C ILE A 203 -3.67 2.62 11.29
N GLU A 204 -4.35 1.69 11.98
CA GLU A 204 -4.80 1.77 13.36
C GLU A 204 -3.67 1.86 14.40
N THR A 205 -2.44 1.51 14.02
CA THR A 205 -1.24 1.57 14.88
C THR A 205 -0.48 2.89 14.73
N LEU A 206 -0.83 3.72 13.75
CA LEU A 206 -0.14 4.98 13.46
C LEU A 206 -0.37 6.04 14.55
N ALA A 207 0.62 6.91 14.72
CA ALA A 207 0.51 8.07 15.60
C ALA A 207 -0.65 8.97 15.15
N GLY A 208 -1.48 9.41 16.10
CA GLY A 208 -2.68 10.22 15.83
C GLY A 208 -3.99 9.43 15.80
N GLN A 209 -3.94 8.10 15.67
CA GLN A 209 -5.14 7.27 15.78
C GLN A 209 -5.64 7.15 17.24
N PRO A 210 -6.95 6.92 17.45
CA PRO A 210 -7.50 6.68 18.77
C PRO A 210 -6.93 5.37 19.36
N LEU A 211 -6.74 5.36 20.68
CA LEU A 211 -6.08 4.26 21.38
C LEU A 211 -6.84 2.92 21.30
N ARG A 212 -8.17 2.91 21.10
CA ARG A 212 -9.04 1.72 20.98
C ARG A 212 -8.62 0.60 21.94
N VAL A 213 -8.89 0.78 23.23
CA VAL A 213 -8.45 -0.13 24.31
C VAL A 213 -9.19 -1.46 24.23
N TRP A 214 -10.48 -1.45 23.92
CA TRP A 214 -11.34 -2.63 23.87
C TRP A 214 -11.18 -3.43 22.56
N THR A 215 -10.12 -4.23 22.50
CA THR A 215 -9.92 -5.24 21.45
C THR A 215 -9.56 -6.57 22.09
N ILE A 216 -9.79 -7.69 21.40
CA ILE A 216 -9.45 -9.02 21.92
C ILE A 216 -7.94 -9.13 22.21
N PRO A 217 -7.04 -8.68 21.31
CA PRO A 217 -5.59 -8.70 21.59
C PRO A 217 -5.20 -7.87 22.81
N ASN A 218 -5.76 -6.67 22.96
CA ASN A 218 -5.45 -5.82 24.11
C ASN A 218 -5.95 -6.41 25.43
N ALA A 219 -7.09 -7.12 25.42
CA ALA A 219 -7.58 -7.80 26.62
C ALA A 219 -6.60 -8.88 27.09
N VAL A 220 -6.00 -9.63 26.16
CA VAL A 220 -4.96 -10.61 26.46
C VAL A 220 -3.69 -9.93 26.99
N GLY A 221 -3.25 -8.83 26.38
CA GLY A 221 -2.11 -8.03 26.86
C GLY A 221 -2.32 -7.42 28.26
N LEU A 222 -3.53 -6.92 28.57
CA LEU A 222 -3.89 -6.42 29.89
C LEU A 222 -3.94 -7.53 30.95
N LEU A 223 -4.48 -8.69 30.57
CA LEU A 223 -4.46 -9.88 31.43
C LEU A 223 -3.01 -10.31 31.73
N ARG A 224 -2.14 -10.33 30.71
CA ARG A 224 -0.70 -10.58 30.88
C ARG A 224 -0.09 -9.63 31.91
N LEU A 225 -0.34 -8.33 31.76
CA LEU A 225 0.18 -7.32 32.68
C LEU A 225 -0.30 -7.56 34.12
N ALA A 226 -1.58 -7.93 34.30
CA ALA A 226 -2.14 -8.25 35.61
C ALA A 226 -1.58 -9.56 36.21
N LEU A 227 -1.22 -10.53 35.38
CA LEU A 227 -0.63 -11.81 35.83
C LEU A 227 0.82 -11.69 36.27
N ILE A 228 1.58 -10.68 35.81
CA ILE A 228 3.00 -10.50 36.20
C ILE A 228 3.16 -10.26 37.72
N PRO A 229 2.40 -9.35 38.38
CA PRO A 229 2.42 -9.23 39.84
C PRO A 229 2.03 -10.51 40.57
N VAL A 230 1.03 -11.23 40.05
CA VAL A 230 0.58 -12.52 40.63
C VAL A 230 1.71 -13.54 40.57
N PHE A 231 2.39 -13.66 39.43
CA PHE A 231 3.59 -14.47 39.26
C PHE A 231 4.66 -14.10 40.29
N LEU A 232 4.95 -12.81 40.46
CA LEU A 232 5.99 -12.35 41.36
C LEU A 232 5.69 -12.73 42.82
N VAL A 233 4.45 -12.53 43.27
CA VAL A 233 4.01 -12.91 44.62
C VAL A 233 4.12 -14.42 44.82
N LEU A 234 3.61 -15.22 43.89
CA LEU A 234 3.69 -16.68 43.96
C LEU A 234 5.13 -17.20 43.97
N ALA A 235 6.00 -16.62 43.13
CA ALA A 235 7.39 -17.04 43.01
C ALA A 235 8.21 -16.67 44.25
N LEU A 236 8.08 -15.43 44.74
CA LEU A 236 8.81 -14.95 45.92
C LEU A 236 8.30 -15.54 47.23
N SER A 237 7.06 -16.03 47.27
CA SER A 237 6.51 -16.74 48.44
C SER A 237 6.92 -18.21 48.50
N SER A 238 7.72 -18.70 47.55
CA SER A 238 8.29 -20.04 47.58
C SER A 238 9.63 -20.07 48.31
N ASP A 239 10.01 -21.22 48.86
CA ASP A 239 11.23 -21.30 49.69
C ASP A 239 12.51 -21.16 48.85
N ASP A 240 12.53 -21.77 47.66
CA ASP A 240 13.73 -21.88 46.82
C ASP A 240 13.56 -21.25 45.41
N GLY A 241 12.42 -20.65 45.10
CA GLY A 241 12.15 -20.03 43.79
C GLY A 241 11.87 -21.00 42.63
N THR A 242 11.92 -22.32 42.88
CA THR A 242 11.87 -23.38 41.84
C THR A 242 10.54 -24.14 41.78
N ARG A 243 9.47 -23.57 42.32
CA ARG A 243 8.17 -24.26 42.35
C ARG A 243 7.53 -24.32 40.95
N LEU A 244 6.91 -25.46 40.66
CA LEU A 244 6.27 -25.74 39.37
C LEU A 244 5.16 -24.74 39.02
N LEU A 245 4.35 -24.32 40.00
CA LEU A 245 3.22 -23.42 39.76
C LEU A 245 3.67 -22.02 39.24
N PRO A 246 4.60 -21.30 39.90
CA PRO A 246 5.19 -20.09 39.34
C PRO A 246 5.86 -20.28 37.98
N ALA A 247 6.56 -21.39 37.76
CA ALA A 247 7.20 -21.67 36.47
C ALA A 247 6.18 -21.85 35.34
N LEU A 248 5.10 -22.60 35.57
CA LEU A 248 4.01 -22.76 34.61
C LEU A 248 3.29 -21.44 34.34
N LEU A 249 3.07 -20.63 35.38
CA LEU A 249 2.49 -19.30 35.22
C LEU A 249 3.41 -18.39 34.39
N PHE A 250 4.72 -18.39 34.64
CA PHE A 250 5.69 -17.66 33.82
C PHE A 250 5.63 -18.09 32.35
N ALA A 251 5.61 -19.40 32.08
CA ALA A 251 5.50 -19.93 30.73
C ALA A 251 4.19 -19.52 30.03
N LEU A 252 3.07 -19.53 30.77
CA LEU A 252 1.77 -19.10 30.25
C LEU A 252 1.79 -17.60 29.89
N ILE A 253 2.35 -16.76 30.76
CA ILE A 253 2.49 -15.32 30.52
C ILE A 253 3.38 -15.08 29.29
N ALA A 254 4.53 -15.76 29.19
CA ALA A 254 5.42 -15.67 28.04
C ALA A 254 4.77 -16.12 26.73
N ALA A 255 4.03 -17.24 26.76
CA ALA A 255 3.33 -17.76 25.59
C ALA A 255 2.18 -16.85 25.13
N SER A 256 1.56 -16.11 26.06
CA SER A 256 0.45 -15.20 25.75
C SER A 256 0.86 -14.02 24.85
N ASP A 257 2.15 -13.68 24.76
CA ASP A 257 2.73 -12.68 23.82
C ASP A 257 2.68 -13.10 22.36
N TYR A 258 2.82 -14.39 22.13
CA TYR A 258 2.62 -14.88 20.78
C TYR A 258 1.13 -14.92 20.43
N LEU A 259 0.28 -15.20 21.42
CA LEU A 259 -1.15 -15.42 21.24
C LEU A 259 -1.92 -14.15 20.87
N ASP A 260 -1.67 -13.02 21.53
CA ASP A 260 -2.35 -11.76 21.19
C ASP A 260 -1.92 -11.22 19.83
N GLY A 261 -0.64 -11.35 19.45
CA GLY A 261 -0.15 -11.02 18.13
C GLY A 261 -0.75 -11.92 17.04
N PHE A 262 -0.97 -13.21 17.33
CA PHE A 262 -1.69 -14.12 16.45
C PHE A 262 -3.17 -13.74 16.33
N LEU A 263 -3.83 -13.45 17.45
CA LEU A 263 -5.23 -13.00 17.48
C LEU A 263 -5.43 -11.68 16.73
N ALA A 264 -4.50 -10.73 16.83
CA ALA A 264 -4.55 -9.46 16.09
C ALA A 264 -4.54 -9.70 14.57
N ARG A 265 -3.71 -10.65 14.10
CA ARG A 265 -3.61 -11.00 12.68
C ARG A 265 -4.79 -11.83 12.18
N LEU A 266 -5.33 -12.70 13.03
CA LEU A 266 -6.49 -13.52 12.71
C LEU A 266 -7.78 -12.70 12.68
N THR A 267 -7.96 -11.80 13.64
CA THR A 267 -9.17 -10.96 13.77
C THR A 267 -9.07 -9.65 13.00
N GLY A 268 -7.89 -9.26 12.53
CA GLY A 268 -7.63 -7.96 11.92
C GLY A 268 -7.75 -6.78 12.89
N GLN A 269 -7.82 -7.05 14.20
CA GLN A 269 -7.94 -6.01 15.22
C GLN A 269 -6.56 -5.50 15.63
N TYR A 270 -6.22 -4.29 15.19
CA TYR A 270 -5.00 -3.59 15.59
C TYR A 270 -5.33 -2.32 16.39
N SER A 271 -4.44 -1.97 17.31
CA SER A 271 -4.63 -0.87 18.25
C SER A 271 -3.32 -0.17 18.54
N ARG A 272 -3.35 1.17 18.56
CA ARG A 272 -2.23 1.98 19.03
C ARG A 272 -1.94 1.77 20.52
N PHE A 273 -2.95 1.49 21.35
CA PHE A 273 -2.74 1.17 22.76
C PHE A 273 -1.94 -0.11 22.94
N GLY A 274 -2.32 -1.19 22.25
CA GLY A 274 -1.57 -2.45 22.29
C GLY A 274 -0.11 -2.27 21.87
N THR A 275 0.13 -1.53 20.79
CA THR A 275 1.48 -1.22 20.28
C THR A 275 2.34 -0.47 21.31
N LEU A 276 1.73 0.37 22.15
CA LEU A 276 2.44 1.08 23.23
C LEU A 276 2.64 0.22 24.47
N LEU A 277 1.72 -0.70 24.75
CA LEU A 277 1.75 -1.56 25.92
C LEU A 277 2.75 -2.70 25.75
N ASP A 278 2.84 -3.31 24.57
CA ASP A 278 3.70 -4.46 24.24
C ASP A 278 5.12 -4.34 24.84
N PRO A 279 5.93 -3.30 24.53
CA PRO A 279 7.30 -3.20 25.03
C PRO A 279 7.39 -3.04 26.56
N ILE A 280 6.30 -2.58 27.20
CA ILE A 280 6.24 -2.43 28.66
C ILE A 280 6.00 -3.81 29.28
N THR A 281 5.01 -4.55 28.79
CA THR A 281 4.70 -5.90 29.27
C THR A 281 5.84 -6.88 29.05
N ASP A 282 6.50 -6.84 27.89
CA ASP A 282 7.61 -7.74 27.58
C ASP A 282 8.78 -7.55 28.56
N ARG A 283 9.14 -6.29 28.81
CA ARG A 283 10.20 -5.95 29.77
C ARG A 283 9.80 -6.27 31.19
N ALA A 284 8.55 -6.02 31.57
CA ALA A 284 8.05 -6.32 32.90
C ALA A 284 8.18 -7.82 33.21
N LEU A 285 7.89 -8.71 32.26
CA LEU A 285 8.04 -10.15 32.44
C LEU A 285 9.52 -10.56 32.60
N VAL A 286 10.41 -10.07 31.75
CA VAL A 286 11.85 -10.35 31.84
C VAL A 286 12.43 -9.88 33.17
N VAL A 287 12.07 -8.66 33.59
CA VAL A 287 12.50 -8.09 34.87
C VAL A 287 11.92 -8.88 36.05
N ALA A 288 10.64 -9.26 36.01
CA ALA A 288 10.03 -10.06 37.06
C ALA A 288 10.71 -11.43 37.23
N GLY A 289 10.96 -12.14 36.12
CA GLY A 289 11.70 -13.40 36.15
C GLY A 289 13.13 -13.21 36.67
N GLY A 290 13.80 -12.13 36.24
CA GLY A 290 15.12 -11.75 36.73
C GLY A 290 15.16 -11.45 38.23
N ILE A 291 14.14 -10.77 38.79
CA ILE A 291 14.03 -10.48 40.23
C ILE A 291 13.97 -11.78 41.04
N VAL A 292 13.13 -12.73 40.62
CA VAL A 292 13.03 -14.04 41.28
C VAL A 292 14.38 -14.77 41.23
N CYS A 293 15.00 -14.80 40.05
CA CYS A 293 16.28 -15.47 39.88
C CYS A 293 17.43 -14.81 40.66
N TRP A 294 17.37 -13.50 40.85
CA TRP A 294 18.31 -12.75 41.67
C TRP A 294 18.12 -13.04 43.15
N HIS A 295 16.86 -13.09 43.62
CA HIS A 295 16.54 -13.30 45.03
C HIS A 295 16.99 -14.69 45.53
N PHE A 296 16.78 -15.73 44.71
CA PHE A 296 17.10 -17.12 45.05
C PHE A 296 18.45 -17.62 44.48
N ASP A 297 19.28 -16.73 43.94
CA ASP A 297 20.60 -17.08 43.35
C ASP A 297 20.56 -18.18 42.26
N LEU A 298 19.45 -18.26 41.53
CA LEU A 298 19.22 -19.26 40.49
C LEU A 298 20.09 -19.03 39.24
N LEU A 299 20.45 -17.77 38.98
CA LEU A 299 21.23 -17.35 37.82
C LEU A 299 22.40 -16.45 38.25
N PRO A 300 23.45 -16.30 37.41
CA PRO A 300 24.59 -15.45 37.73
C PRO A 300 24.12 -14.00 37.84
N ARG A 301 24.31 -13.38 39.02
CA ARG A 301 23.93 -11.99 39.29
C ARG A 301 24.51 -11.02 38.26
N GLU A 302 25.74 -11.26 37.80
CA GLU A 302 26.37 -10.45 36.75
C GLU A 302 25.58 -10.44 35.44
N ALA A 303 25.06 -11.60 35.01
CA ALA A 303 24.26 -11.69 33.80
C ALA A 303 22.92 -10.95 33.95
N LEU A 304 22.29 -11.05 35.12
CA LEU A 304 21.04 -10.35 35.43
C LEU A 304 21.24 -8.83 35.52
N ALA A 305 22.34 -8.37 36.13
CA ALA A 305 22.68 -6.96 36.19
C ALA A 305 22.89 -6.37 34.79
N VAL A 306 23.63 -7.07 33.94
CA VAL A 306 23.84 -6.68 32.53
C VAL A 306 22.52 -6.68 31.76
N LEU A 307 21.65 -7.68 31.98
CA LEU A 307 20.32 -7.74 31.37
C LEU A 307 19.48 -6.49 31.70
N VAL A 308 19.39 -6.12 33.00
CA VAL A 308 18.65 -4.93 33.44
C VAL A 308 19.26 -3.64 32.88
N LEU A 309 20.59 -3.50 32.95
CA LEU A 309 21.29 -2.34 32.39
C LEU A 309 21.04 -2.20 30.89
N ARG A 310 21.00 -3.32 30.15
CA ARG A 310 20.69 -3.35 28.72
C ARG A 310 19.25 -2.93 28.45
N GLU A 311 18.28 -3.35 29.24
CA GLU A 311 16.88 -2.91 29.09
C GLU A 311 16.72 -1.40 29.33
N LEU A 312 17.41 -0.85 30.33
CA LEU A 312 17.44 0.59 30.57
C LEU A 312 18.08 1.34 29.39
N TYR A 313 19.24 0.84 28.92
CA TYR A 313 19.95 1.43 27.79
C TYR A 313 19.10 1.45 26.51
N THR A 314 18.49 0.32 26.15
CA THR A 314 17.64 0.23 24.95
C THR A 314 16.41 1.11 25.04
N THR A 315 15.83 1.27 26.23
CA THR A 315 14.70 2.20 26.46
C THR A 315 15.12 3.64 26.23
N ASP A 316 16.25 4.05 26.79
CA ASP A 316 16.80 5.39 26.59
C ASP A 316 17.21 5.64 25.12
N ALA A 317 17.88 4.67 24.50
CA ALA A 317 18.27 4.73 23.09
C ALA A 317 17.03 4.88 22.18
N ALA A 318 15.96 4.11 22.43
CA ALA A 318 14.71 4.22 21.69
C ALA A 318 14.08 5.62 21.85
N ARG A 319 14.04 6.17 23.07
CA ARG A 319 13.55 7.54 23.32
C ARG A 319 14.36 8.59 22.56
N ARG A 320 15.69 8.48 22.57
CA ARG A 320 16.59 9.40 21.84
C ARG A 320 16.42 9.28 20.33
N ALA A 321 16.21 8.08 19.80
CA ALA A 321 16.03 7.86 18.38
C ALA A 321 14.67 8.40 17.87
N LEU A 322 13.61 8.28 18.68
CA LEU A 322 12.30 8.88 18.38
C LEU A 322 12.38 10.40 18.24
N LYS A 323 13.17 11.07 19.10
CA LYS A 323 13.40 12.53 19.01
C LYS A 323 14.13 12.97 17.73
N LYS A 324 14.85 12.06 17.07
CA LYS A 324 15.66 12.34 15.87
C LYS A 324 15.02 11.83 14.57
N ASP A 325 13.77 11.37 14.62
CA ASP A 325 13.04 10.77 13.49
C ASP A 325 13.86 9.72 12.69
N VAL A 326 14.62 8.90 13.42
CA VAL A 326 15.39 7.80 12.83
C VAL A 326 14.46 6.60 12.73
N ARG A 327 14.24 6.09 11.51
CA ARG A 327 13.45 4.87 11.29
C ARG A 327 14.33 3.67 11.62
N LEU A 328 13.97 2.98 12.69
CA LEU A 328 14.77 1.90 13.23
C LEU A 328 14.21 0.57 12.71
N GLY A 329 14.94 -0.05 11.78
CA GLY A 329 14.58 -1.35 11.23
C GLY A 329 14.65 -2.45 12.29
N VAL A 330 13.74 -3.41 12.21
CA VAL A 330 13.72 -4.58 13.11
C VAL A 330 14.93 -5.46 12.80
N ASN A 331 15.76 -5.71 13.81
CA ASN A 331 16.94 -6.56 13.68
C ASN A 331 16.63 -8.00 14.09
N TRP A 332 16.91 -8.97 13.20
CA TRP A 332 16.72 -10.40 13.45
C TRP A 332 17.47 -10.90 14.70
N TRP A 333 18.64 -10.35 15.00
CA TRP A 333 19.41 -10.72 16.21
C TRP A 333 18.66 -10.39 17.50
N GLY A 334 17.89 -9.30 17.52
CA GLY A 334 17.08 -8.94 18.68
C GLY A 334 15.95 -9.94 18.90
N ARG A 335 15.33 -10.42 17.82
CA ARG A 335 14.28 -11.45 17.88
C ARG A 335 14.82 -12.80 18.35
N LEU A 336 16.01 -13.19 17.86
CA LEU A 336 16.61 -14.46 18.23
C LEU A 336 17.10 -14.48 19.68
N ALA A 337 17.54 -13.34 20.22
CA ALA A 337 18.01 -13.23 21.61
C ALA A 337 16.93 -13.52 22.67
N VAL A 338 15.65 -13.29 22.34
CA VAL A 338 14.52 -13.51 23.27
C VAL A 338 14.37 -14.99 23.63
N TRP A 339 14.59 -15.90 22.67
CA TRP A 339 14.45 -17.35 22.88
C TRP A 339 15.32 -17.90 24.01
N PRO A 340 16.67 -17.75 23.97
CA PRO A 340 17.54 -18.23 25.04
C PRO A 340 17.33 -17.46 26.36
N LEU A 341 16.95 -16.17 26.33
CA LEU A 341 16.61 -15.43 27.55
C LEU A 341 15.39 -16.01 28.26
N MET A 342 14.28 -16.18 27.53
CA MET A 342 13.04 -16.73 28.09
C MET A 342 13.21 -18.19 28.49
N ALA A 343 13.90 -18.98 27.67
CA ALA A 343 14.22 -20.38 27.99
C ALA A 343 15.10 -20.49 29.23
N GLY A 344 16.11 -19.62 29.39
CA GLY A 344 16.99 -19.62 30.54
C GLY A 344 16.29 -19.20 31.84
N LEU A 345 15.44 -18.16 31.79
CA LEU A 345 14.61 -17.76 32.93
C LEU A 345 13.63 -18.87 33.33
N PHE A 346 12.95 -19.49 32.36
CA PHE A 346 12.03 -20.59 32.64
C PHE A 346 12.78 -21.82 33.20
N ALA A 347 13.90 -22.21 32.60
CA ALA A 347 14.72 -23.33 33.08
C ALA A 347 15.21 -23.10 34.52
N ALA A 348 15.58 -21.85 34.87
CA ALA A 348 15.95 -21.49 36.23
C ALA A 348 14.79 -21.70 37.20
N LEU A 349 13.57 -21.26 36.85
CA LEU A 349 12.36 -21.43 37.65
C LEU A 349 11.92 -22.90 37.80
N VAL A 350 12.33 -23.79 36.89
CA VAL A 350 12.09 -25.24 37.00
C VAL A 350 13.19 -25.93 37.83
N GLY A 351 14.28 -25.22 38.18
CA GLY A 351 15.42 -25.78 38.92
C GLY A 351 16.47 -26.44 38.03
N VAL A 352 16.46 -26.19 36.73
CA VAL A 352 17.42 -26.75 35.76
C VAL A 352 18.70 -25.91 35.76
N GLY A 353 19.61 -26.20 36.67
CA GLY A 353 20.77 -25.35 37.03
C GLY A 353 21.67 -24.92 35.87
N TRP A 354 22.55 -25.79 35.36
CA TRP A 354 23.56 -25.38 34.36
C TRP A 354 22.99 -24.95 33.00
N PRO A 355 21.93 -25.60 32.44
CA PRO A 355 21.36 -25.17 31.17
C PRO A 355 20.73 -23.78 31.26
N ALA A 356 20.09 -23.44 32.38
CA ALA A 356 19.54 -22.11 32.61
C ALA A 356 20.64 -21.03 32.56
N LYS A 357 21.77 -21.28 33.25
CA LYS A 357 22.91 -20.36 33.27
C LYS A 357 23.48 -20.14 31.88
N VAL A 358 23.70 -21.22 31.11
CA VAL A 358 24.19 -21.14 29.73
C VAL A 358 23.22 -20.37 28.84
N ALA A 359 21.93 -20.71 28.90
CA ALA A 359 20.90 -20.06 28.08
C ALA A 359 20.81 -18.56 28.36
N VAL A 360 20.82 -18.15 29.64
CA VAL A 360 20.79 -16.71 29.98
C VAL A 360 22.04 -15.99 29.52
N VAL A 361 23.24 -16.55 29.70
CA VAL A 361 24.49 -15.92 29.25
C VAL A 361 24.49 -15.77 27.73
N VAL A 362 24.12 -16.81 26.99
CA VAL A 362 23.99 -16.76 25.52
C VAL A 362 22.96 -15.71 25.12
N GLY A 363 21.79 -15.69 25.77
CA GLY A 363 20.73 -14.73 25.48
C GLY A 363 21.12 -13.29 25.75
N VAL A 364 21.80 -13.01 26.87
CA VAL A 364 22.35 -11.68 27.18
C VAL A 364 23.39 -11.28 26.13
N GLY A 365 24.32 -12.19 25.77
CA GLY A 365 25.32 -11.94 24.73
C GLY A 365 24.70 -11.57 23.38
N MET A 366 23.67 -12.32 22.96
CA MET A 366 22.92 -12.03 21.72
C MET A 366 22.16 -10.71 21.80
N ALA A 367 21.55 -10.40 22.96
CA ALA A 367 20.83 -9.17 23.18
C ALA A 367 21.75 -7.94 23.13
N ILE A 368 22.98 -8.05 23.64
CA ILE A 368 24.04 -7.03 23.52
C ILE A 368 24.44 -6.85 22.06
N MET A 369 24.73 -7.94 21.34
CA MET A 369 25.08 -7.89 19.93
C MET A 369 23.99 -7.23 19.08
N ALA A 370 22.73 -7.54 19.37
CA ALA A 370 21.59 -6.90 18.73
C ALA A 370 21.57 -5.38 18.97
N THR A 371 21.81 -4.95 20.21
CA THR A 371 21.87 -3.53 20.60
C THR A 371 23.05 -2.80 19.94
N LEU A 372 24.24 -3.42 19.90
CA LEU A 372 25.42 -2.83 19.26
C LEU A 372 25.21 -2.63 17.76
N LYS A 373 24.61 -3.62 17.08
CA LYS A 373 24.27 -3.50 15.65
C LYS A 373 23.26 -2.37 15.43
N TYR A 374 22.23 -2.31 16.25
CA TYR A 374 21.21 -1.27 16.19
C TYR A 374 21.79 0.14 16.32
N GLU A 375 22.72 0.34 17.26
CA GLU A 375 23.37 1.63 17.46
C GLU A 375 24.33 2.00 16.31
N ARG A 376 25.05 1.02 15.74
CA ARG A 376 25.89 1.23 14.56
C ARG A 376 25.05 1.64 13.35
N ASP A 377 23.95 0.94 13.10
CA ASP A 377 23.05 1.21 11.98
C ASP A 377 22.36 2.58 12.15
N GLY A 378 21.93 2.91 13.37
CA GLY A 378 21.37 4.23 13.69
C GLY A 378 22.36 5.38 13.50
N ARG A 379 23.62 5.21 13.92
CA ARG A 379 24.67 6.22 13.69
C ARG A 379 25.02 6.38 12.22
N ARG A 380 25.01 5.29 11.45
CA ARG A 380 25.27 5.33 10.01
C ARG A 380 24.20 6.16 9.28
N GLN A 381 22.93 5.94 9.58
CA GLN A 381 21.83 6.73 8.98
C GLN A 381 21.93 8.22 9.32
N LEU A 382 22.31 8.57 10.56
CA LEU A 382 22.51 9.96 10.95
C LEU A 382 23.66 10.62 10.20
N ARG A 383 24.77 9.89 9.97
CA ARG A 383 25.91 10.39 9.19
C ARG A 383 25.55 10.61 7.73
N GLU A 384 24.85 9.66 7.12
CA GLU A 384 24.39 9.75 5.72
C GLU A 384 23.45 10.94 5.53
N ARG A 385 22.52 11.19 6.47
CA ARG A 385 21.65 12.37 6.46
C ARG A 385 22.42 13.68 6.62
N ALA A 386 23.38 13.73 7.55
CA ALA A 386 24.20 14.92 7.75
C ALA A 386 25.04 15.24 6.50
N ALA A 387 25.61 14.21 5.85
CA ALA A 387 26.32 14.36 4.58
C ALA A 387 25.40 14.84 3.45
N ALA A 388 24.18 14.29 3.34
CA ALA A 388 23.21 14.72 2.35
C ALA A 388 22.73 16.17 2.57
N ALA A 389 22.53 16.59 3.82
CA ALA A 389 22.19 17.97 4.14
C ALA A 389 23.33 18.95 3.78
N GLN A 390 24.59 18.58 4.09
CA GLN A 390 25.75 19.39 3.70
C GLN A 390 25.95 19.47 2.18
N ALA A 391 25.62 18.39 1.45
CA ALA A 391 25.65 18.40 -0.02
C ALA A 391 24.55 19.29 -0.62
N ALA A 392 23.40 19.40 0.04
CA ALA A 392 22.31 20.29 -0.38
C ALA A 392 22.60 21.78 -0.08
N ASP A 393 23.32 22.06 1.02
CA ASP A 393 23.75 23.42 1.41
C ASP A 393 25.12 23.84 0.80
N GLY A 394 25.73 22.99 -0.01
CA GLY A 394 26.97 23.29 -0.74
C GLY A 394 26.79 24.47 -1.70
N PRO A 395 27.78 25.37 -1.85
CA PRO A 395 27.52 26.71 -2.33
C PRO A 395 27.19 26.71 -3.82
N ALA A 396 26.04 27.32 -4.15
CA ALA A 396 25.80 27.94 -5.45
C ALA A 396 26.72 29.16 -5.60
N THR A 397 28.03 28.93 -5.73
CA THR A 397 29.00 29.97 -6.08
C THR A 397 29.75 29.59 -7.34
N GLY A 398 29.55 30.40 -8.37
CA GLY A 398 30.58 30.66 -9.36
C GLY A 398 30.32 30.15 -10.78
N ALA A 399 29.18 30.48 -11.37
CA ALA A 399 29.05 30.52 -12.82
C ALA A 399 28.13 31.68 -13.25
N ASP A 400 28.33 32.85 -12.66
CA ASP A 400 27.88 34.09 -13.28
C ASP A 400 28.87 35.20 -12.89
N THR A 401 29.83 35.42 -13.78
CA THR A 401 30.51 36.71 -13.91
C THR A 401 30.99 36.75 -15.35
N GLY A 402 30.06 37.15 -16.22
CA GLY A 402 30.43 37.74 -17.49
C GLY A 402 31.21 39.03 -17.24
N ALA A 403 32.33 39.17 -17.96
CA ALA A 403 32.90 40.43 -18.40
C ALA A 403 33.77 40.14 -19.62
#